data_AF-A0A1W1C637-F1
#
_entry.id   AF-A0A1W1C637-F1
#
_cell.length_a   1.000
_cell.length_b   1.000
_cell.length_c   1.000
_cell.angle_alpha   90.00
_cell.angle_beta   90.00
_cell.angle_gamma   90.00
#
_symmetry.space_group_name_H-M   'P 1'
#
loop_
_entity.id
_entity.type
_entity.pdbx_description
1 polymer ?
#
loop_
_entity_poly.entity_id
_entity_poly.type
_entity_poly.pdbx_seq_one_letter_code
_entity_poly.pdbx_strand_id
1 'polypeptide(L)'
;MNTHNIGTESINYTIEKKYSKSAKKFTEKEVTFDDTPLFFPDGFEKIFLVIYFITLPYIAGLLFLFFYVAEGKKELFLSLNEESSFILTWAIGYEILAGLALLLIIKNAISFSVENSRKGRNKEFRRP
;
A
#
# COMPACT_ATOMS: atom_id res chain seq x y z
N MET A 1 14.35 75.27 -23.18
CA MET A 1 14.42 74.02 -23.94
C MET A 1 15.60 73.22 -23.38
N ASN A 2 15.37 72.38 -22.37
CA ASN A 2 16.37 71.53 -21.74
C ASN A 2 15.72 70.17 -21.50
N THR A 3 16.19 69.15 -22.21
CA THR A 3 15.70 67.77 -22.14
C THR A 3 16.46 67.01 -21.05
N HIS A 4 15.80 66.71 -19.93
CA HIS A 4 16.29 65.76 -18.95
C HIS A 4 16.01 64.34 -19.46
N ASN A 5 17.07 63.62 -19.85
CA ASN A 5 17.02 62.18 -20.08
C ASN A 5 16.98 61.46 -18.72
N ILE A 6 15.87 60.79 -18.42
CA ILE A 6 15.73 59.89 -17.28
C ILE A 6 16.01 58.49 -17.82
N GLY A 7 17.18 57.94 -17.48
CA GLY A 7 17.50 56.54 -17.76
C GLY A 7 16.62 55.64 -16.91
N THR A 8 15.72 54.90 -17.56
CA THR A 8 14.94 53.84 -16.93
C THR A 8 15.80 52.58 -16.84
N GLU A 9 16.48 52.37 -15.71
CA GLU A 9 17.01 51.06 -15.36
C GLU A 9 15.83 50.13 -15.08
N SER A 10 15.55 49.21 -16.01
CA SER A 10 14.57 48.16 -15.82
C SER A 10 15.14 47.10 -14.87
N ILE A 11 14.68 47.13 -13.62
CA ILE A 11 14.94 46.09 -12.64
C ILE A 11 14.23 44.81 -13.11
N ASN A 12 14.98 43.94 -13.78
CA ASN A 12 14.55 42.59 -14.14
C ASN A 12 14.45 41.75 -12.86
N TYR A 13 13.23 41.63 -12.31
CA TYR A 13 12.96 40.64 -11.29
C TYR A 13 12.83 39.27 -11.97
N THR A 14 13.89 38.48 -11.94
CA THR A 14 13.79 37.06 -12.27
C THR A 14 12.99 36.41 -11.14
N ILE A 15 11.69 36.17 -11.36
CA ILE A 15 10.92 35.24 -10.52
C ILE A 15 11.60 33.89 -10.70
N GLU A 16 12.57 33.56 -9.83
CA GLU A 16 12.96 32.18 -9.64
C GLU A 16 11.69 31.45 -9.19
N LYS A 17 11.04 30.77 -10.14
CA LYS A 17 10.01 29.79 -9.84
C LYS A 17 10.68 28.74 -8.99
N LYS A 18 10.57 28.93 -7.67
CA LYS A 18 10.91 27.94 -6.66
C LYS A 18 9.98 26.77 -6.96
N TYR A 19 10.42 25.84 -7.80
CA TYR A 19 9.81 24.53 -7.91
C TYR A 19 9.86 23.97 -6.50
N SER A 20 8.76 24.14 -5.78
CA SER A 20 8.45 23.37 -4.60
C SER A 20 8.63 21.93 -5.07
N LYS A 21 9.73 21.29 -4.65
CA LYS A 21 9.85 19.83 -4.72
C LYS A 21 8.60 19.33 -4.00
N SER A 22 7.57 19.02 -4.79
CA SER A 22 6.32 18.45 -4.30
C SER A 22 6.75 17.28 -3.43
N ALA A 23 6.55 17.43 -2.12
CA ALA A 23 6.89 16.39 -1.18
C ALA A 23 6.19 15.14 -1.66
N LYS A 24 6.95 14.08 -2.00
CA LYS A 24 6.42 12.77 -2.42
C LYS A 24 5.21 12.46 -1.52
N LYS A 25 4.01 12.57 -2.07
CA LYS A 25 2.77 12.33 -1.32
C LYS A 25 2.72 10.84 -1.03
N PHE A 26 2.61 10.47 0.23
CA PHE A 26 2.50 9.07 0.67
C PHE A 26 1.34 8.32 0.00
N THR A 27 0.32 9.04 -0.47
CA THR A 27 -0.88 8.50 -1.12
C THR A 27 -0.75 8.36 -2.64
N GLU A 28 0.32 8.87 -3.25
CA GLU A 28 0.48 8.90 -4.70
C GLU A 28 1.61 7.93 -5.08
N LYS A 29 1.26 6.64 -5.05
CA LYS A 29 2.07 5.59 -5.66
C LYS A 29 1.28 5.06 -6.85
N GLU A 30 1.82 5.28 -8.05
CA GLU A 30 1.35 4.59 -9.25
C GLU A 30 1.68 3.10 -9.05
N VAL A 31 0.64 2.26 -9.11
CA VAL A 31 0.75 0.80 -8.95
C VAL A 31 0.31 0.21 -10.28
N THR A 32 1.25 -0.37 -11.03
CA THR A 32 0.92 -1.14 -12.23
C THR A 32 0.66 -2.60 -11.85
N PHE A 33 -0.02 -3.36 -12.72
CA PHE A 33 -0.21 -4.80 -12.48
C PHE A 33 1.11 -5.56 -12.49
N ASP A 34 2.12 -5.07 -13.22
CA ASP A 34 3.48 -5.61 -13.25
C ASP A 34 4.22 -5.47 -11.92
N ASP A 35 3.84 -4.49 -11.09
CA ASP A 35 4.41 -4.29 -9.76
C ASP A 35 3.91 -5.33 -8.74
N THR A 36 2.92 -6.14 -9.11
CA THR A 36 2.36 -7.15 -8.22
C THR A 36 3.10 -8.48 -8.38
N PRO A 37 3.35 -9.22 -7.29
CA PRO A 37 4.00 -10.53 -7.35
C PRO A 37 3.11 -11.64 -7.93
N LEU A 38 1.91 -11.30 -8.40
CA LEU A 38 0.92 -12.22 -8.96
C LEU A 38 1.04 -12.23 -10.49
N PHE A 39 0.79 -13.41 -11.07
CA PHE A 39 0.86 -13.58 -12.52
C PHE A 39 -0.40 -13.02 -13.19
N PHE A 40 -0.24 -11.93 -13.93
CA PHE A 40 -1.29 -11.32 -14.74
C PHE A 40 -0.92 -11.41 -16.22
N PRO A 41 -1.45 -12.40 -16.97
CA PRO A 41 -1.20 -12.49 -18.39
C PRO A 41 -1.90 -11.35 -19.14
N ASP A 42 -1.19 -10.78 -20.13
CA ASP A 42 -1.67 -9.66 -20.95
C ASP A 42 -3.05 -9.94 -21.57
N GLY A 43 -3.98 -9.01 -21.39
CA GLY A 43 -5.34 -9.09 -21.90
C GLY A 43 -6.31 -9.96 -21.07
N PHE A 44 -5.83 -10.62 -20.01
CA PHE A 44 -6.65 -11.44 -19.10
C PHE A 44 -6.59 -10.96 -17.65
N GLU A 45 -6.05 -9.78 -17.39
CA GLU A 45 -5.75 -9.26 -16.05
C GLU A 45 -7.01 -9.26 -15.16
N LYS A 46 -8.15 -8.82 -15.73
CA LYS A 46 -9.43 -8.76 -15.02
C LYS A 46 -9.96 -10.15 -14.63
N ILE A 47 -9.85 -11.13 -15.53
CA ILE A 47 -10.29 -12.50 -15.26
C ILE A 47 -9.44 -13.10 -14.14
N PHE A 48 -8.12 -12.95 -14.24
CA PHE A 48 -7.20 -13.46 -13.23
C PHE A 48 -7.43 -12.79 -11.88
N LEU A 49 -7.71 -11.48 -11.86
CA LEU A 49 -8.03 -10.76 -10.64
C LEU A 49 -9.29 -11.33 -9.95
N VAL A 50 -10.34 -11.63 -10.70
CA VAL A 50 -11.56 -12.26 -10.17
C VAL A 50 -11.25 -13.66 -9.64
N ILE A 51 -10.48 -14.46 -10.39
CA ILE A 51 -10.07 -15.80 -9.97
C ILE A 51 -9.30 -15.71 -8.65
N TYR A 52 -8.33 -14.80 -8.53
CA TYR A 52 -7.58 -14.60 -7.29
C TYR A 52 -8.45 -14.13 -6.14
N PHE A 53 -9.40 -13.25 -6.39
CA PHE A 53 -10.36 -12.77 -5.38
C PHE A 53 -11.22 -13.92 -4.81
N ILE A 54 -11.54 -14.92 -5.62
CA ILE A 54 -12.33 -16.08 -5.14
C ILE A 54 -11.42 -17.14 -4.52
N THR A 55 -10.29 -17.45 -5.16
CA THR A 55 -9.45 -18.60 -4.81
C THR A 55 -8.52 -18.34 -3.63
N LEU A 56 -7.92 -17.16 -3.51
CA LEU A 56 -6.98 -16.85 -2.41
C LEU A 56 -7.64 -16.97 -1.03
N PRO A 57 -8.81 -16.35 -0.77
CA PRO A 57 -9.48 -16.50 0.52
C PRO A 57 -9.91 -17.95 0.75
N TYR A 58 -10.44 -18.63 -0.27
CA TYR A 58 -10.85 -20.02 -0.12
C TYR A 58 -9.69 -20.93 0.31
N ILE A 59 -8.53 -20.81 -0.34
CA ILE A 59 -7.33 -21.56 0.01
C ILE A 59 -6.87 -21.20 1.43
N ALA A 60 -6.85 -19.92 1.79
CA ALA A 60 -6.49 -19.48 3.14
C ALA A 60 -7.42 -20.07 4.21
N GLY A 61 -8.74 -20.08 3.95
CA GLY A 61 -9.74 -20.68 4.83
C GLY A 61 -9.58 -22.19 4.98
N LEU A 62 -9.32 -22.91 3.88
CA LEU A 62 -9.04 -24.35 3.93
C LEU A 62 -7.76 -24.66 4.72
N LEU A 63 -6.69 -23.89 4.51
CA LEU A 63 -5.46 -24.05 5.25
C LEU A 63 -5.69 -23.81 6.75
N PHE A 64 -6.48 -22.81 7.11
CA PHE A 64 -6.83 -22.55 8.49
C PHE A 64 -7.67 -23.68 9.11
N LEU A 65 -8.71 -24.14 8.41
CA LEU A 65 -9.50 -25.28 8.87
C LEU A 65 -8.62 -26.52 9.05
N PHE A 66 -7.72 -26.79 8.12
CA PHE A 66 -6.84 -27.95 8.18
C PHE A 66 -5.81 -27.86 9.32
N PHE A 67 -5.05 -26.78 9.40
CA PHE A 67 -3.94 -26.66 10.35
C PHE A 67 -4.40 -26.25 11.76
N TYR A 68 -5.38 -25.37 11.87
CA TYR A 68 -5.79 -24.80 13.15
C TYR A 68 -6.98 -25.53 13.78
N VAL A 69 -8.02 -25.82 12.99
CA VAL A 69 -9.24 -26.45 13.53
C VAL A 69 -9.11 -27.97 13.58
N ALA A 70 -8.63 -28.59 12.51
CA ALA A 70 -8.48 -30.04 12.42
C ALA A 70 -7.14 -30.56 12.96
N GLU A 71 -6.23 -29.67 13.41
CA GLU A 71 -4.89 -30.01 13.92
C GLU A 71 -4.08 -30.92 12.96
N GLY A 72 -4.30 -30.80 11.65
CA GLY A 72 -3.67 -31.64 10.62
C GLY A 72 -4.23 -33.07 10.50
N LYS A 73 -5.27 -33.42 11.27
CA LYS A 73 -5.94 -34.73 11.18
C LYS A 73 -6.87 -34.75 9.97
N LYS A 74 -6.53 -35.56 8.96
CA LYS A 74 -7.26 -35.64 7.69
C LYS A 74 -8.72 -36.07 7.85
N GLU A 75 -8.97 -37.02 8.74
CA GLU A 75 -10.33 -37.53 9.02
C GLU A 75 -11.24 -36.42 9.55
N LEU A 76 -10.76 -35.69 10.57
CA LEU A 76 -11.49 -34.57 11.15
C LEU A 76 -11.68 -33.43 10.13
N PHE A 77 -10.67 -33.14 9.32
CA PHE A 77 -10.77 -32.13 8.27
C PHE A 77 -11.84 -32.48 7.22
N LEU A 78 -11.91 -33.74 6.78
CA LEU A 78 -12.91 -34.17 5.80
C LEU A 78 -14.32 -34.07 6.38
N SER A 79 -14.55 -34.53 7.61
CA SER A 79 -15.84 -34.37 8.30
C SER A 79 -16.24 -32.90 8.42
N LEU A 80 -15.31 -32.04 8.85
CA LEU A 80 -15.57 -30.61 8.96
C LEU A 80 -15.84 -29.97 7.61
N ASN A 81 -15.12 -30.36 6.56
CA ASN A 81 -15.28 -29.80 5.22
C ASN A 81 -16.58 -30.26 4.54
N GLU A 82 -17.08 -31.45 4.86
CA GLU A 82 -18.40 -31.92 4.42
C GLU A 82 -19.54 -31.16 5.11
N GLU A 83 -19.37 -30.81 6.39
CA GLU A 83 -20.36 -30.05 7.16
C GLU A 83 -20.30 -28.53 6.89
N SER A 84 -19.10 -28.00 6.62
CA SER A 84 -18.93 -26.56 6.39
C SER A 84 -19.31 -26.16 4.97
N SER A 85 -20.17 -25.16 4.87
CA SER A 85 -20.54 -24.57 3.57
C SER A 85 -19.33 -23.90 2.93
N PHE A 86 -19.20 -24.01 1.60
CA PHE A 86 -18.20 -23.28 0.81
C PHE A 86 -18.11 -21.79 1.19
N ILE A 87 -19.26 -21.13 1.37
CA ILE A 87 -19.32 -19.71 1.75
C ILE A 87 -18.70 -19.45 3.12
N LEU A 88 -18.88 -20.38 4.08
CA LEU A 88 -18.31 -20.25 5.42
C LEU A 88 -16.78 -20.30 5.37
N THR A 89 -16.24 -21.33 4.71
CA THR A 89 -14.79 -21.50 4.55
C THR A 89 -14.17 -20.32 3.80
N TRP A 90 -14.86 -19.83 2.77
CA TRP A 90 -14.45 -18.66 2.00
C TRP A 90 -14.43 -17.37 2.85
N ALA A 91 -15.46 -17.14 3.67
CA ALA A 91 -15.54 -15.99 4.57
C ALA A 91 -14.45 -16.02 5.66
N ILE A 92 -14.20 -17.18 6.28
CA ILE A 92 -13.10 -17.37 7.24
C ILE A 92 -11.77 -16.99 6.59
N GLY A 93 -11.57 -17.39 5.33
CA GLY A 93 -10.40 -16.99 4.56
C GLY A 93 -10.20 -15.48 4.45
N TYR A 94 -11.28 -14.73 4.21
CA TYR A 94 -11.23 -13.27 4.16
C TYR A 94 -10.85 -12.65 5.51
N GLU A 95 -11.40 -13.16 6.61
CA GLU A 95 -11.07 -12.66 7.95
C GLU A 95 -9.58 -12.80 8.26
N ILE A 96 -8.99 -13.93 7.87
CA ILE A 96 -7.56 -14.19 8.07
C ILE A 96 -6.71 -13.24 7.21
N LEU A 97 -7.04 -13.14 5.92
CA LEU A 97 -6.32 -12.23 5.01
C LEU A 97 -6.45 -10.76 5.44
N ALA A 98 -7.64 -10.34 5.86
CA ALA A 98 -7.90 -8.99 6.36
C ALA A 98 -7.13 -8.73 7.66
N GLY A 99 -7.11 -9.68 8.59
CA GLY A 99 -6.32 -9.59 9.83
C GLY A 99 -4.82 -9.44 9.55
N LEU A 100 -4.27 -10.24 8.63
CA LEU A 100 -2.86 -10.12 8.20
C LEU A 100 -2.59 -8.78 7.52
N ALA A 101 -3.47 -8.34 6.62
CA ALA A 101 -3.34 -7.04 5.95
C ALA A 101 -3.35 -5.88 6.96
N LEU A 102 -4.25 -5.94 7.95
CA LEU A 102 -4.34 -4.93 9.00
C LEU A 102 -3.06 -4.89 9.84
N LEU A 103 -2.52 -6.05 10.22
CA LEU A 103 -1.25 -6.14 10.94
C LEU A 103 -0.09 -5.53 10.12
N LEU A 104 -0.04 -5.76 8.81
CA LEU A 104 0.96 -5.15 7.93
C LEU A 104 0.81 -3.64 7.85
N ILE A 105 -0.42 -3.13 7.73
CA ILE A 105 -0.70 -1.68 7.73
C ILE A 105 -0.25 -1.05 9.05
N ILE A 106 -0.60 -1.65 10.19
CA ILE A 106 -0.20 -1.18 11.52
C ILE A 106 1.32 -1.18 11.66
N LYS A 107 1.99 -2.28 11.26
CA LYS A 107 3.45 -2.38 11.27
C LYS A 107 4.10 -1.26 10.45
N ASN A 108 3.58 -1.00 9.25
CA ASN A 108 4.09 0.06 8.38
C ASN A 108 3.84 1.45 8.97
N ALA A 109 2.66 1.69 9.57
CA ALA A 109 2.34 2.94 10.23
C ALA A 109 3.26 3.23 11.43
N ILE A 110 3.53 2.22 12.27
CA ILE A 110 4.47 2.33 13.39
C ILE A 110 5.88 2.60 12.88
N SER A 111 6.35 1.85 11.87
CA SER A 111 7.68 2.03 11.29
C SER A 111 7.87 3.45 10.74
N PHE A 112 6.88 3.96 10.01
CA PHE A 112 6.88 5.32 9.49
C PHE A 112 6.95 6.37 10.61
N SER A 113 6.15 6.20 11.67
CA SER A 113 6.16 7.12 12.80
C SER A 113 7.52 7.14 13.51
N VAL A 114 8.11 5.97 13.78
CA VAL A 114 9.42 5.85 14.43
C VAL A 114 10.52 6.52 13.60
N GLU A 115 10.52 6.31 12.28
CA GLU A 115 11.50 6.91 11.37
C GLU A 115 11.35 8.43 11.28
N ASN A 116 10.13 8.94 11.23
CA ASN A 116 9.86 10.38 11.20
C ASN A 116 10.30 11.07 12.52
N SER A 117 10.06 10.44 13.68
CA SER A 117 10.51 10.95 14.98
C SER A 117 12.05 11.00 15.11
N ARG A 118 12.78 10.07 14.47
CA ARG A 118 14.26 10.09 14.47
C ARG A 118 14.82 11.23 13.60
N LYS A 119 14.17 11.56 12.49
CA LYS A 119 14.63 12.61 11.55
C LYS A 119 14.52 14.03 12.12
N GLY A 120 13.62 14.26 13.07
CA GLY A 120 13.47 15.55 13.77
C GLY A 120 14.60 15.88 14.77
N ARG A 121 15.37 14.88 15.22
CA ARG A 121 16.39 15.06 16.27
C ARG A 121 17.74 15.63 15.78
N ASN A 122 17.99 15.58 14.46
CA ASN A 122 19.25 16.01 13.82
C ASN A 122 19.18 17.37 13.11
N LYS A 123 18.11 18.15 13.29
CA LYS A 123 18.13 19.56 12.85
C LYS A 123 18.93 20.38 13.87
N GLU A 124 20.24 20.36 13.72
CA GLU A 124 21.13 21.30 14.37
C GLU A 124 20.66 22.72 14.01
N PHE A 125 20.20 23.46 15.03
CA PHE A 125 19.69 24.82 14.91
C PHE A 125 20.86 25.72 14.46
N ARG A 126 21.01 25.93 13.15
CA ARG A 126 21.86 27.01 12.64
C ARG A 126 21.19 28.34 13.01
N ARG A 127 21.67 28.96 14.07
CA ARG A 127 21.34 30.35 14.38
C ARG A 127 22.05 31.27 13.37
N PRO A 128 21.38 32.35 12.92
CA PRO A 128 21.97 33.35 12.03
C PRO A 128 23.13 34.11 12.68
#